data_AF-A0A0H3J200-F1
#
_entry.id   AF-A0A0H3J200-F1
#
_cell.length_a   1.000
_cell.length_b   1.000
_cell.length_c   1.000
_cell.angle_alpha   90.00
_cell.angle_beta   90.00
_cell.angle_gamma   90.00
#
_symmetry.space_group_name_H-M   'P 1'
#
loop_
_entity.id
_entity.type
_entity.pdbx_description
1 polymer ?
#
loop_
_entity_poly.entity_id
_entity_poly.type
_entity_poly.pdbx_seq_one_letter_code
_entity_poly.pdbx_strand_id
1 'polypeptide(L)'
;MIKNKFYRYRFNNRYRLARRSKIPNFRISKFKLIILGICIIIMLNTILFFPHFFRSTYIVTIANKQIKTVDDKKIYLIYTQMENGDTRVFKNTNSLLEFKFDSEDIYGGLRINRTYEIKAYGFRIPLTEKYENIVKIKGVK
;
A
#
# COMPACT_ATOMS: atom_id res chain seq x y z
N MET A 1 59.87 -68.08 6.16
CA MET A 1 58.52 -68.00 6.75
C MET A 1 58.30 -66.60 7.33
N ILE A 2 57.84 -65.64 6.52
CA ILE A 2 57.32 -64.34 6.99
C ILE A 2 56.18 -63.95 6.03
N LYS A 3 54.95 -63.87 6.56
CA LYS A 3 53.77 -63.31 5.90
C LYS A 3 54.00 -61.81 5.70
N ASN A 4 53.77 -61.28 4.50
CA ASN A 4 53.35 -59.88 4.41
C ASN A 4 52.32 -59.67 3.30
N LYS A 5 51.17 -59.15 3.73
CA LYS A 5 49.89 -59.15 3.05
C LYS A 5 49.70 -57.77 2.45
N PHE A 6 50.16 -57.56 1.21
CA PHE A 6 49.92 -56.32 0.48
C PHE A 6 48.46 -56.27 0.00
N TYR A 7 47.60 -55.64 0.79
CA TYR A 7 46.29 -55.20 0.30
C TYR A 7 46.48 -54.00 -0.62
N ARG A 8 46.41 -54.24 -1.94
CA ARG A 8 46.32 -53.20 -2.96
C ARG A 8 44.90 -52.60 -2.88
N TYR A 9 44.77 -51.47 -2.20
CA TYR A 9 43.54 -50.67 -2.23
C TYR A 9 43.34 -50.14 -3.66
N ARG A 10 42.48 -50.80 -4.43
CA ARG A 10 42.03 -50.29 -5.73
C ARG A 10 41.00 -49.21 -5.44
N PHE A 11 41.44 -47.94 -5.43
CA PHE A 11 40.54 -46.79 -5.41
C PHE A 11 39.61 -46.90 -6.63
N ASN A 12 38.41 -47.41 -6.39
CA ASN A 12 37.35 -47.45 -7.38
C ASN A 12 36.87 -46.00 -7.52
N ASN A 13 37.31 -45.35 -8.60
CA ASN A 13 36.94 -43.99 -8.95
C ASN A 13 35.46 -43.98 -9.39
N ARG A 14 34.54 -44.10 -8.42
CA ARG A 14 33.07 -44.02 -8.60
C ARG A 14 32.54 -42.60 -8.39
N TYR A 15 33.32 -41.58 -8.74
CA TYR A 15 32.85 -40.20 -8.77
C TYR A 15 32.82 -39.70 -10.22
N ARG A 16 32.06 -40.39 -11.08
CA ARG A 16 31.61 -39.81 -12.36
C ARG A 16 30.09 -39.81 -12.42
N LEU A 17 29.55 -38.65 -12.07
CA LEU A 17 28.59 -37.89 -12.88
C LEU A 17 27.33 -38.65 -13.32
N ALA A 18 26.25 -38.50 -12.55
CA ALA A 18 24.90 -38.32 -13.12
C ALA A 18 23.90 -37.91 -12.03
N ARG A 19 24.14 -36.81 -11.30
CA ARG A 19 23.04 -36.07 -10.70
C ARG A 19 22.76 -34.82 -11.54
N ARG A 20 22.48 -35.05 -12.83
CA ARG A 20 21.77 -34.06 -13.64
C ARG A 20 20.34 -34.14 -13.13
N SER A 21 20.01 -33.37 -12.09
CA SER A 21 18.63 -33.12 -11.74
C SER A 21 17.97 -32.67 -13.03
N LYS A 22 17.09 -33.51 -13.58
CA LYS A 22 16.19 -33.09 -14.65
C LYS A 22 15.35 -32.01 -14.00
N ILE A 23 15.79 -30.75 -14.08
CA ILE A 23 14.93 -29.61 -13.82
C ILE A 23 13.77 -29.85 -14.79
N PRO A 24 12.56 -30.18 -14.31
CA PRO A 24 11.47 -30.42 -15.22
C PRO A 24 11.30 -29.14 -16.02
N ASN A 25 11.45 -29.21 -17.33
CA ASN A 25 11.16 -28.11 -18.23
C ASN A 25 9.66 -27.84 -18.10
N PHE A 26 9.29 -26.99 -17.15
CA PHE A 26 7.93 -26.59 -16.88
C PHE A 26 7.48 -25.73 -18.06
N ARG A 27 7.01 -26.40 -19.12
CA ARG A 27 6.38 -25.77 -20.29
C ARG A 27 5.06 -25.16 -19.83
N ILE A 28 5.11 -23.96 -19.28
CA ILE A 28 3.92 -23.16 -18.99
C ILE A 28 3.26 -22.87 -20.34
N SER A 29 1.98 -23.24 -20.49
CA SER A 29 1.25 -22.87 -21.69
C SER A 29 1.08 -21.35 -21.72
N LYS A 30 1.20 -20.74 -22.91
CA LYS A 30 1.00 -19.29 -23.10
C LYS A 30 -0.34 -18.83 -22.52
N PHE A 31 -1.36 -19.68 -22.55
CA PHE A 31 -2.68 -19.45 -21.95
C PHE A 31 -2.64 -19.30 -20.41
N LYS A 32 -1.85 -20.11 -19.70
CA LYS A 32 -1.69 -19.98 -18.24
C LYS A 32 -0.98 -18.68 -17.85
N LEU A 33 -0.04 -18.20 -18.68
CA LEU A 33 0.60 -16.91 -18.48
C LEU A 33 -0.37 -15.75 -18.70
N ILE A 34 -1.25 -15.84 -19.71
CA ILE A 34 -2.29 -14.83 -19.96
C ILE A 34 -3.27 -14.75 -18.79
N ILE A 35 -3.77 -15.89 -18.31
CA ILE A 35 -4.68 -15.92 -17.15
C ILE A 35 -3.99 -15.33 -15.92
N LEU A 36 -2.74 -15.71 -15.64
CA LEU A 36 -1.99 -15.16 -14.52
C LEU A 36 -1.85 -13.64 -14.63
N GLY A 37 -1.56 -13.12 -15.83
CA GLY A 37 -1.51 -11.68 -16.10
C GLY A 37 -2.83 -10.98 -15.80
N ILE A 38 -3.96 -11.55 -16.26
CA ILE A 38 -5.29 -11.01 -15.99
C ILE A 38 -5.59 -11.01 -14.49
N CYS A 39 -5.29 -12.10 -13.78
CA CYS A 39 -5.47 -12.19 -12.33
C CYS A 39 -4.66 -11.12 -11.59
N ILE A 40 -3.42 -10.87 -12.00
CA ILE A 40 -2.58 -9.82 -11.41
C ILE A 40 -3.20 -8.45 -11.66
N ILE A 41 -3.68 -8.17 -12.87
CA ILE A 41 -4.35 -6.90 -13.19
C ILE A 41 -5.59 -6.71 -12.32
N ILE A 42 -6.44 -7.74 -12.20
CA ILE A 42 -7.64 -7.68 -11.33
C ILE A 42 -7.23 -7.44 -9.88
N MET A 43 -6.20 -8.15 -9.38
CA MET A 43 -5.71 -7.99 -8.01
C MET A 43 -5.14 -6.59 -7.74
N LEU A 44 -4.43 -6.00 -8.70
CA LEU A 44 -3.90 -4.64 -8.57
C LEU A 44 -5.03 -3.60 -8.55
N ASN A 45 -6.04 -3.80 -9.40
CA ASN A 45 -7.22 -2.94 -9.38
C ASN A 45 -7.95 -3.05 -8.04
N THR A 46 -8.25 -4.25 -7.56
CA THR A 46 -8.95 -4.39 -6.27
C THR A 46 -8.20 -3.71 -5.13
N ILE A 47 -6.88 -3.81 -5.06
CA ILE A 47 -6.06 -3.09 -4.07
C ILE A 47 -6.19 -1.56 -4.21
N LEU A 48 -6.22 -1.03 -5.43
CA LEU A 48 -6.36 0.41 -5.68
C LEU A 48 -7.75 0.93 -5.29
N PHE A 49 -8.81 0.19 -5.60
CA PHE A 49 -10.19 0.56 -5.31
C PHE A 49 -10.60 0.30 -3.85
N PHE A 50 -9.95 -0.64 -3.16
CA PHE A 50 -10.31 -1.08 -1.82
C PHE A 50 -10.45 0.06 -0.79
N PRO A 51 -9.52 1.04 -0.69
CA PRO A 51 -9.63 2.12 0.29
C PRO A 51 -10.89 3.00 0.10
N HIS A 52 -11.45 3.07 -1.11
CA HIS A 52 -12.60 3.92 -1.42
C HIS A 52 -13.93 3.35 -0.89
N PHE A 53 -13.96 2.07 -0.54
CA PHE A 53 -15.10 1.44 0.10
C PHE A 53 -15.21 1.82 1.59
N PHE A 54 -14.09 2.13 2.24
CA PHE A 54 -14.05 2.50 3.64
C PHE A 54 -14.23 4.00 3.77
N ARG A 55 -15.45 4.40 4.12
CA ARG A 55 -15.83 5.80 4.29
C ARG A 55 -16.28 6.04 5.71
N SER A 56 -15.92 7.19 6.26
CA SER A 56 -16.32 7.59 7.59
C SER A 56 -16.57 9.09 7.63
N THR A 57 -17.49 9.48 8.52
CA THR A 57 -17.87 10.87 8.75
C THR A 57 -17.45 11.24 10.17
N TYR A 58 -16.84 12.41 10.32
CA TYR A 58 -16.30 12.90 11.59
C TYR A 58 -16.76 14.33 11.83
N ILE A 59 -17.15 14.64 13.07
CA ILE A 59 -17.32 16.02 13.52
C ILE A 59 -16.02 16.42 14.19
N VAL A 60 -15.33 17.42 13.63
CA VAL A 60 -14.00 17.81 14.09
C VAL A 60 -13.79 19.31 14.04
N THR A 61 -12.99 19.81 14.97
CA THR A 61 -12.52 21.20 14.99
C THR A 61 -11.18 21.29 14.28
N ILE A 62 -11.01 22.27 13.38
CA ILE A 62 -9.74 22.48 12.69
C ILE A 62 -8.72 23.08 13.66
N ALA A 63 -7.68 22.33 13.99
CA ALA A 63 -6.61 22.79 14.85
C ALA A 63 -5.50 23.50 14.05
N ASN A 64 -5.12 22.95 12.90
CA ASN A 64 -4.09 23.54 12.05
C ASN A 64 -4.18 23.02 10.60
N LYS A 65 -3.43 23.65 9.69
CA LYS A 65 -3.35 23.30 8.28
C LYS A 65 -1.90 23.40 7.79
N GLN A 66 -1.47 22.44 6.98
CA GLN A 66 -0.12 22.43 6.39
C GLN A 66 -0.18 21.99 4.93
N ILE A 67 0.77 22.48 4.12
CA ILE A 67 1.00 22.04 2.75
C ILE A 67 2.33 21.28 2.72
N LYS A 68 2.33 20.06 2.21
CA LYS A 68 3.53 19.25 1.95
C LYS A 68 3.66 19.07 0.44
N THR A 69 4.82 19.41 -0.12
CA THR A 69 5.12 19.16 -1.54
C THR A 69 5.92 17.88 -1.66
N VAL A 70 5.46 16.94 -2.49
CA VAL A 70 6.14 15.67 -2.79
C VAL A 70 6.08 15.47 -4.30
N ASP A 71 7.23 15.38 -4.97
CA ASP A 71 7.35 15.17 -6.43
C ASP A 71 6.45 16.12 -7.23
N ASP A 72 6.58 17.43 -6.97
CA ASP A 72 5.77 18.52 -7.56
C ASP A 72 4.25 18.47 -7.29
N LYS A 73 3.79 17.52 -6.46
CA LYS A 73 2.39 17.44 -6.02
C LYS A 73 2.22 18.08 -4.66
N LYS A 74 1.23 18.97 -4.55
CA LYS A 74 0.81 19.56 -3.28
C LYS A 74 -0.13 18.60 -2.54
N ILE A 75 0.22 18.30 -1.31
CA ILE A 75 -0.56 17.51 -0.37
C ILE A 75 -1.00 18.43 0.75
N TYR A 76 -2.30 18.66 0.85
CA TYR A 76 -2.88 19.46 1.91
C TYR A 76 -3.17 18.57 3.13
N LEU A 77 -2.56 18.87 4.27
CA LEU A 77 -2.76 18.19 5.54
C LEU A 77 -3.61 19.08 6.45
N ILE A 78 -4.69 18.49 6.97
CA ILE A 78 -5.62 19.15 7.89
C ILE A 78 -5.51 18.48 9.25
N TYR A 79 -5.02 19.23 10.24
CA TYR A 79 -4.93 18.78 11.62
C TYR A 79 -6.20 19.15 12.34
N THR A 80 -6.80 18.17 13.00
CA THR A 80 -8.13 18.29 13.59
C THR A 80 -8.16 17.72 15.00
N GLN A 81 -9.01 18.30 15.83
CA GLN A 81 -9.34 17.79 17.15
C GLN A 81 -10.77 17.25 17.14
N MET A 82 -10.95 16.03 17.65
CA MET A 82 -12.24 15.40 17.84
C MET A 82 -12.86 15.85 19.17
N GLU A 83 -14.17 15.66 19.33
CA GLU A 83 -14.89 16.05 20.56
C GLU A 83 -14.37 15.34 21.82
N ASN A 84 -13.87 14.11 21.67
CA ASN A 84 -13.27 13.35 22.76
C ASN A 84 -11.84 13.81 23.12
N GLY A 85 -11.33 14.86 22.49
CA GLY A 85 -9.99 15.40 22.71
C GLY A 85 -8.88 14.78 21.85
N ASP A 86 -9.17 13.70 21.12
CA ASP A 86 -8.18 13.04 20.26
C ASP A 86 -7.81 13.91 19.06
N THR A 87 -6.56 13.79 18.62
CA THR A 87 -6.09 14.45 17.41
C THR A 87 -6.11 13.50 16.22
N ARG A 88 -6.61 14.00 15.10
CA ARG A 88 -6.59 13.30 13.81
C ARG A 88 -6.04 14.23 12.73
N VAL A 89 -5.44 13.61 11.72
CA VAL A 89 -4.87 14.30 10.56
C VAL A 89 -5.50 13.68 9.33
N PHE A 90 -5.99 14.54 8.45
CA PHE A 90 -6.58 14.16 7.18
C PHE A 90 -5.75 14.72 6.03
N LYS A 91 -5.68 13.97 4.95
CA LYS A 91 -5.17 14.43 3.68
C LYS A 91 -6.32 15.03 2.87
N ASN A 92 -6.06 16.09 2.12
CA ASN A 92 -7.00 16.66 1.18
C ASN A 92 -6.31 16.76 -0.18
N THR A 93 -6.45 15.71 -1.00
CA THR A 93 -5.91 15.66 -2.37
C THR A 93 -7.03 15.40 -3.36
N ASN A 94 -6.83 15.84 -4.60
CA ASN A 94 -7.72 15.51 -5.70
C ASN A 94 -7.81 13.98 -5.87
N SER A 95 -9.00 13.51 -6.17
CA SER A 95 -9.30 12.10 -6.35
C SER A 95 -10.25 11.95 -7.54
N LEU A 96 -9.74 11.37 -8.62
CA LEU A 96 -10.52 11.11 -9.83
C LEU A 96 -11.70 10.17 -9.53
N LEU A 97 -11.47 9.17 -8.67
CA LEU A 97 -12.48 8.17 -8.34
C LEU A 97 -13.61 8.71 -7.46
N GLU A 98 -13.33 9.73 -6.65
CA GLU A 98 -14.35 10.44 -5.86
C GLU A 98 -14.94 11.64 -6.60
N PHE A 99 -14.56 11.87 -7.87
CA PHE A 99 -14.90 13.07 -8.64
C PHE A 99 -14.63 14.37 -7.89
N LYS A 100 -13.51 14.40 -7.15
CA LYS A 100 -13.13 15.51 -6.28
C LYS A 100 -11.89 16.22 -6.82
N PHE A 101 -12.04 17.48 -7.22
CA PHE A 101 -10.98 18.30 -7.82
C PHE A 101 -10.78 19.67 -7.15
N ASP A 102 -11.52 19.92 -6.07
CA ASP A 102 -11.62 21.18 -5.32
C ASP A 102 -10.74 21.20 -4.05
N SER A 103 -9.62 20.46 -4.05
CA SER A 103 -8.79 20.36 -2.84
C SER A 103 -8.23 21.71 -2.39
N GLU A 104 -7.83 22.57 -3.31
CA GLU A 104 -7.32 23.91 -2.98
C GLU A 104 -8.41 24.80 -2.38
N ASP A 105 -9.62 24.77 -2.96
CA ASP A 105 -10.77 25.55 -2.50
C ASP A 105 -11.21 25.12 -1.10
N ILE A 106 -11.31 23.81 -0.86
CA ILE A 106 -11.57 23.26 0.47
C ILE A 106 -10.51 23.74 1.46
N TYR A 107 -9.23 23.65 1.10
CA TYR A 107 -8.14 24.07 1.97
C TYR A 107 -8.22 25.57 2.29
N GLY A 108 -8.50 26.41 1.30
CA GLY A 108 -8.65 27.87 1.45
C GLY A 108 -9.86 28.27 2.29
N GLY A 109 -10.97 27.56 2.15
CA GLY A 109 -12.23 27.85 2.86
C GLY A 109 -12.23 27.44 4.33
N LEU A 110 -11.40 26.47 4.74
CA LEU A 110 -11.32 26.02 6.12
C LEU A 110 -10.75 27.10 7.06
N ARG A 111 -11.42 27.34 8.19
CA ARG A 111 -10.96 28.24 9.24
C ARG A 111 -10.52 27.45 10.47
N ILE A 112 -9.41 27.88 11.09
CA ILE A 112 -8.91 27.32 12.35
C ILE A 112 -9.91 27.64 13.47
N ASN A 113 -10.05 26.75 14.44
CA ASN A 113 -10.99 26.81 15.57
C ASN A 113 -12.47 26.82 15.15
N ARG A 114 -12.79 26.27 13.98
CA ARG A 114 -14.18 26.04 13.53
C ARG A 114 -14.44 24.55 13.39
N THR A 115 -15.68 24.17 13.68
CA THR A 115 -16.14 22.77 13.64
C THR A 115 -16.76 22.46 12.30
N TYR A 116 -16.39 21.31 11.74
CA TYR A 116 -16.87 20.83 10.46
C TYR A 116 -17.21 19.35 10.54
N GLU A 117 -18.18 18.95 9.73
CA GLU A 117 -18.42 17.57 9.36
C GLU A 117 -17.52 17.22 8.18
N ILE A 118 -16.57 16.32 8.40
CA ILE A 118 -15.64 15.82 7.38
C ILE A 118 -16.07 14.41 6.99
N LYS A 119 -16.34 14.20 5.70
CA LYS A 119 -16.45 12.87 5.11
C LYS A 119 -15.11 12.51 4.48
N ALA A 120 -14.50 11.42 4.91
CA ALA A 120 -13.22 10.94 4.42
C ALA A 120 -13.28 9.47 4.01
N TYR A 121 -12.32 9.03 3.20
CA TYR A 121 -12.15 7.63 2.82
C TYR A 121 -10.71 7.15 3.02
N GLY A 122 -10.56 5.83 3.12
CA GLY A 122 -9.30 5.14 3.29
C GLY A 122 -9.04 4.74 4.74
N PHE A 123 -7.76 4.57 5.08
CA PHE A 123 -7.35 4.08 6.39
C PHE A 123 -6.28 4.97 6.99
N ARG A 124 -6.35 5.15 8.31
CA ARG A 124 -5.25 5.69 9.10
C ARG A 124 -4.41 4.52 9.62
N ILE A 125 -3.16 4.44 9.17
CA ILE A 125 -2.20 3.46 9.68
C ILE A 125 -1.20 4.23 10.55
N PRO A 126 -1.26 4.11 11.91
CA PRO A 126 -0.51 4.98 12.83
C PRO A 126 1.01 5.04 12.61
N LEU A 127 1.60 3.97 12.09
CA LEU A 127 3.06 3.87 11.85
C LEU A 127 3.50 4.42 10.49
N THR A 128 2.57 4.89 9.66
CA THR A 128 2.87 5.39 8.31
C THR A 128 2.21 6.74 8.08
N GLU A 129 2.73 7.56 7.17
CA GLU A 129 2.10 8.83 6.74
C GLU A 129 0.82 8.62 5.88
N LYS A 130 0.14 7.49 6.03
CA LYS A 130 -1.12 7.20 5.34
C LYS A 130 -2.28 7.73 6.17
N TYR A 131 -2.76 8.89 5.75
CA TYR A 131 -3.96 9.54 6.27
C TYR A 131 -5.15 9.29 5.35
N GLU A 132 -6.35 9.27 5.93
CA GLU A 132 -7.60 9.28 5.18
C GLU A 132 -7.70 10.53 4.31
N ASN A 133 -8.28 10.40 3.12
CA ASN A 133 -8.46 11.51 2.20
C ASN A 133 -9.87 12.09 2.33
N ILE A 134 -9.96 13.41 2.47
CA ILE A 134 -11.23 14.13 2.55
C ILE A 134 -11.95 14.03 1.21
N VAL A 135 -13.23 13.65 1.26
CA VAL A 135 -14.18 13.68 0.12
C VAL A 135 -14.96 14.98 0.12
N LYS A 136 -15.51 15.36 1.28
CA LYS A 136 -16.42 16.49 1.42
C LYS A 136 -16.30 17.07 2.82
N ILE A 137 -16.49 18.39 2.91
CA ILE A 137 -16.57 19.10 4.18
C ILE A 137 -17.87 19.90 4.20
N LYS A 138 -18.52 19.96 5.37
CA LYS A 138 -19.65 20.85 5.64
C LYS A 138 -19.40 21.58 6.96
N GLY A 139 -19.65 22.88 6.98
CA GLY A 139 -19.61 23.65 8.23
C GLY A 139 -20.75 23.21 9.15
N VAL A 140 -20.43 22.95 10.41
CA VAL A 140 -21.44 22.82 11.47
C VAL A 140 -21.68 24.24 12.00
N LYS A 141 -22.95 24.67 11.99
CA LYS A 141 -23.33 26.01 12.46
C LYS A 141 -23.10 26.15 13.95
#